data_AF-A0A857CZ97-F1
#
_entry.id   AF-A0A857CZ97-F1
#
_cell.length_a   1.000
_cell.length_b   1.000
_cell.length_c   1.000
_cell.angle_alpha   90.00
_cell.angle_beta   90.00
_cell.angle_gamma   90.00
#
_symmetry.space_group_name_H-M   'P 1'
#
loop_
_entity.id
_entity.type
_entity.pdbx_description
1 polymer ?
#
loop_
_entity_poly.entity_id
_entity_poly.type
_entity_poly.pdbx_seq_one_letter_code
_entity_poly.pdbx_strand_id
1 'polypeptide(L)' 'MDKTSLIDKVQQMANKRDYLLQLRDKPDIGGLRLDVNQALEELDELLDEFQATFPEEKLS' A
#
# COMPACT_ATOMS: atom_id res chain seq x y z
N MET A 1 -16.88 3.22 11.29
CA MET A 1 -16.46 3.02 9.88
C MET A 1 -17.10 1.71 9.45
N ASP A 2 -17.84 1.69 8.35
CA ASP A 2 -18.46 0.46 7.84
C ASP A 2 -17.49 -0.31 6.94
N LYS A 3 -17.86 -1.55 6.58
CA LYS A 3 -17.03 -2.44 5.73
C LYS A 3 -16.66 -1.76 4.42
N THR A 4 -17.63 -1.15 3.73
CA THR A 4 -17.42 -0.47 2.45
C THR A 4 -16.41 0.68 2.58
N SER A 5 -16.55 1.52 3.59
CA SER A 5 -15.63 2.64 3.85
C SER A 5 -14.22 2.17 4.20
N LEU A 6 -14.05 1.00 4.83
CA LEU A 6 -12.74 0.40 5.07
C LEU A 6 -12.11 -0.08 3.75
N ILE A 7 -12.87 -0.82 2.94
CA ILE A 7 -12.42 -1.33 1.64
C ILE A 7 -11.97 -0.18 0.74
N ASP A 8 -12.78 0.87 0.62
CA ASP A 8 -12.47 2.04 -0.20
C ASP A 8 -11.16 2.73 0.24
N LYS A 9 -10.84 2.72 1.53
CA LYS A 9 -9.58 3.27 2.04
C LYS A 9 -8.39 2.39 1.70
N VAL A 10 -8.52 1.08 1.87
CA VAL A 10 -7.45 0.13 1.51
C VAL A 10 -7.19 0.19 0.01
N GLN A 11 -8.22 0.27 -0.82
CA GLN A 11 -8.10 0.47 -2.26
C GLN A 11 -7.36 1.77 -2.61
N GLN A 12 -7.68 2.88 -1.94
CA GLN A 12 -6.96 4.15 -2.13
C GLN A 12 -5.48 4.07 -1.72
N MET A 13 -5.16 3.27 -0.70
CA MET A 13 -3.77 3.02 -0.27
C MET A 13 -3.04 2.13 -1.27
N ALA A 14 -3.67 1.05 -1.75
CA ALA A 14 -3.12 0.15 -2.76
C ALA A 14 -2.67 0.91 -4.02
N ASN A 15 -3.49 1.87 -4.47
CA ASN A 15 -3.17 2.72 -5.63
C ASN A 15 -1.92 3.60 -5.46
N LYS A 16 -1.39 3.75 -4.23
CA LYS A 16 -0.14 4.50 -3.98
C LYS A 16 1.11 3.62 -4.08
N ARG A 17 0.96 2.30 -4.16
CA ARG A 17 2.08 1.36 -4.23
C ARG A 17 3.00 1.63 -5.40
N ASP A 18 2.44 1.80 -6.60
CA ASP A 18 3.22 2.09 -7.81
C ASP A 18 3.99 3.40 -7.70
N TYR A 19 3.39 4.42 -7.08
CA TYR A 19 4.06 5.68 -6.81
C TYR A 19 5.25 5.50 -5.86
N LEU A 20 5.09 4.70 -4.81
CA LEU A 20 6.18 4.40 -3.86
C LEU A 20 7.31 3.59 -4.52
N LEU A 21 6.98 2.63 -5.39
CA LEU A 21 7.97 1.90 -6.20
C LEU A 21 8.76 2.84 -7.11
N GLN A 22 8.08 3.73 -7.83
CA GLN A 22 8.73 4.75 -8.66
C GLN A 22 9.61 5.68 -7.83
N LEU A 23 9.14 6.07 -6.63
CA LEU A 23 9.89 6.94 -5.75
C LEU A 23 11.15 6.25 -5.24
N ARG A 24 11.06 4.98 -4.82
CA ARG A 24 12.19 4.15 -4.39
C ARG A 24 13.29 4.10 -5.44
N ASP A 25 12.92 3.98 -6.71
CA ASP A 25 13.87 3.81 -7.80
C ASP A 25 14.56 5.12 -8.20
N LYS A 26 14.11 6.27 -7.67
CA LYS A 26 14.80 7.55 -7.87
C LYS A 26 16.16 7.57 -7.17
N PRO A 27 17.22 8.05 -7.84
CA PRO A 27 18.56 8.09 -7.27
C PRO A 27 18.74 9.17 -6.19
N ASP A 28 17.92 10.22 -6.19
CA ASP A 28 18.10 11.48 -5.45
C ASP A 28 17.20 11.64 -4.21
N ILE A 29 16.58 10.57 -3.73
CA ILE A 29 15.65 10.63 -2.57
C ILE A 29 16.34 10.60 -1.20
N GLY A 30 17.66 10.38 -1.16
CA GLY A 30 18.47 10.45 0.07
C GLY A 30 17.88 9.66 1.23
N GLY A 31 17.68 10.32 2.38
CA GLY A 31 17.13 9.71 3.60
C GLY A 31 15.73 9.14 3.46
N LEU A 32 14.92 9.65 2.52
CA LEU A 32 13.56 9.15 2.28
C LEU A 32 13.56 7.71 1.74
N ARG A 33 14.70 7.19 1.27
CA ARG A 33 14.78 5.80 0.77
C ARG A 33 14.38 4.78 1.84
N LEU A 34 14.80 4.99 3.09
CA LEU A 34 14.43 4.11 4.19
C LEU A 34 12.92 4.17 4.44
N ASP A 35 12.38 5.38 4.54
CA ASP A 35 10.95 5.61 4.80
C ASP A 35 10.06 5.04 3.68
N VAL A 36 10.49 5.18 2.42
CA VAL A 36 9.76 4.64 1.25
C VAL A 36 9.79 3.12 1.23
N ASN A 37 10.93 2.50 1.58
CA ASN A 37 11.01 1.05 1.70
C ASN A 37 10.11 0.54 2.82
N GLN A 38 10.14 1.20 3.99
CA GLN A 38 9.27 0.83 5.11
C GLN A 38 7.78 0.99 4.74
N ALA A 39 7.40 2.10 4.09
CA ALA A 39 6.03 2.31 3.65
C ALA A 39 5.56 1.28 2.60
N LEU A 40 6.46 0.79 1.75
CA LEU A 40 6.17 -0.30 0.81
C LEU A 40 5.94 -1.62 1.55
N GLU A 41 6.78 -1.95 2.54
CA GLU A 41 6.64 -3.16 3.35
C GLU A 41 5.33 -3.14 4.16
N GLU A 42 5.03 -2.04 4.85
CA GLU A 42 3.78 -1.88 5.61
C GLU A 42 2.54 -1.92 4.70
N LEU A 43 2.64 -1.36 3.48
CA LEU A 43 1.55 -1.43 2.52
C LEU A 43 1.37 -2.86 2.01
N ASP A 44 2.43 -3.58 1.68
CA ASP A 44 2.35 -4.97 1.22
C ASP A 44 1.76 -5.88 2.32
N GLU A 45 2.18 -5.72 3.58
CA GLU A 45 1.60 -6.42 4.73
C GLU A 45 0.11 -6.11 4.91
N LEU A 46 -0.28 -4.83 4.82
CA LEU A 46 -1.69 -4.42 4.90
C LEU A 46 -2.55 -5.07 3.80
N LEU A 47 -2.04 -5.14 2.56
CA LEU A 47 -2.78 -5.72 1.44
C LEU A 47 -2.93 -7.23 1.59
N ASP A 48 -1.88 -7.91 2.08
CA ASP A 48 -1.91 -9.34 2.37
C ASP A 48 -2.92 -9.67 3.49
N GLU A 49 -2.88 -8.93 4.60
CA GLU A 49 -3.83 -9.08 5.71
C GLU A 49 -5.27 -8.77 5.27
N PHE A 50 -5.46 -7.74 4.44
CA PHE A 50 -6.77 -7.39 3.90
C PHE A 50 -7.33 -8.52 3.03
N GLN A 51 -6.52 -9.06 2.11
CA GLN A 51 -6.93 -10.14 1.23
C GLN A 51 -7.24 -11.44 2.00
N ALA A 52 -6.51 -11.71 3.09
CA ALA A 52 -6.79 -12.83 3.99
C ALA A 52 -8.10 -12.64 4.78
N THR A 53 -8.41 -11.39 5.17
CA THR A 53 -9.61 -11.04 5.94
C THR A 53 -10.87 -10.98 5.08
N PHE A 54 -10.74 -10.49 3.84
CA PHE A 54 -11.83 -10.30 2.89
C PHE A 54 -11.53 -10.99 1.55
N PRO A 55 -11.50 -12.34 1.51
CA PRO A 55 -11.09 -13.09 0.32
C PRO A 55 -12.01 -12.87 -0.90
N GLU A 56 -13.26 -12.45 -0.68
CA GLU A 56 -14.22 -12.12 -1.74
C GLU A 56 -13.98 -10.74 -2.39
N GLU A 57 -13.26 -9.85 -1.71
CA GLU A 57 -12.98 -8.50 -2.20
C GLU A 57 -11.70 -8.53 -3.03
N LYS A 58 -11.80 -8.20 -4.31
CA LYS A 58 -10.62 -8.07 -5.18
C LYS A 58 -10.18 -6.62 -5.19
N LEU A 59 -9.00 -6.36 -4.62
CA LEU A 59 -8.30 -5.10 -4.85
C LEU A 59 -7.96 -5.03 -6.34
N SER A 60 -8.67 -4.14 -7.04
CA SER A 60 -8.51 -3.92 -8.49
C SER A 60 -7.32 -3.06 -8.84
#